data_AF-A0A917UDQ2-F1
#
_entry.id   AF-A0A917UDQ2-F1
#
_cell.length_a   1.000
_cell.length_b   1.000
_cell.length_c   1.000
_cell.angle_alpha   90.00
_cell.angle_beta   90.00
_cell.angle_gamma   90.00
#
_symmetry.space_group_name_H-M   'P 1'
#
loop_
_entity.id
_entity.type
_entity.pdbx_description
1 polymer ?
#
loop_
_entity_poly.entity_id
_entity_poly.type
_entity_poly.pdbx_seq_one_letter_code
_entity_poly.pdbx_strand_id
1 'polypeptide(L)'
;MELEFPDFTTPDPLDGHRSWTARFDSFNQRTDDLYYVVSIHEDGRVVRRFVVNVWPWEDLAAALRRLAAGGVTNTDYPGYNLGS
;
A
#
# COMPACT_ATOMS: atom_id res chain seq x y z
N MET A 1 4.47 -22.86 -6.84
CA MET A 1 5.12 -21.57 -7.20
C MET A 1 4.62 -20.59 -6.16
N GLU A 2 5.50 -20.11 -5.30
CA GLU A 2 5.16 -19.10 -4.30
C GLU A 2 5.29 -17.74 -5.00
N LEU A 3 4.20 -16.98 -5.07
CA LEU A 3 4.23 -15.62 -5.60
C LEU A 3 4.80 -14.74 -4.49
N GLU A 4 6.04 -14.26 -4.66
CA GLU A 4 6.65 -13.31 -3.73
C GLU A 4 6.28 -11.88 -4.16
N PHE A 5 5.39 -11.25 -3.40
CA PHE A 5 5.05 -9.84 -3.58
C PHE A 5 5.95 -8.98 -2.69
N PRO A 6 6.61 -7.93 -3.23
CA PRO A 6 7.62 -7.18 -2.47
C PRO A 6 6.98 -6.27 -1.42
N ASP A 7 7.67 -6.09 -0.30
CA ASP A 7 7.37 -5.04 0.67
C ASP A 7 8.21 -3.79 0.40
N PHE A 8 7.63 -2.62 0.63
CA PHE A 8 8.27 -1.30 0.52
C PHE A 8 8.43 -0.73 1.92
N THR A 9 9.44 -1.19 2.66
CA THR A 9 9.63 -0.89 4.10
C THR A 9 10.45 0.37 4.37
N THR A 10 11.20 0.86 3.38
CA THR A 10 11.93 2.13 3.46
C THR A 10 10.99 3.29 3.12
N PRO A 11 10.83 4.31 3.99
CA PRO A 11 9.99 5.46 3.70
C PRO A 11 10.47 6.23 2.46
N ASP A 12 9.69 6.18 1.38
CA ASP A 12 9.94 6.91 0.14
C ASP A 12 9.22 8.28 0.17
N PRO A 13 9.89 9.41 -0.07
CA PRO A 13 9.28 10.75 0.03
C PRO A 13 8.13 10.96 -0.95
N LEU A 14 6.94 11.32 -0.47
CA LEU A 14 5.83 11.81 -1.31
C LEU A 14 6.01 13.29 -1.65
N ASP A 15 6.39 14.09 -0.64
CA ASP A 15 6.66 15.52 -0.70
C ASP A 15 7.67 15.93 0.38
N GLY A 16 7.80 17.22 0.69
CA GLY A 16 8.76 17.73 1.68
C GLY A 16 8.50 17.34 3.13
N HIS A 17 7.31 16.83 3.45
CA HIS A 17 6.89 16.48 4.82
C HIS A 17 6.40 15.04 4.96
N ARG A 18 5.88 14.46 3.88
CA ARG A 18 5.27 13.14 3.87
C ARG A 18 6.13 12.11 3.16
N SER A 19 6.16 10.90 3.69
CA SER A 19 6.70 9.72 3.02
C SER A 19 5.75 8.54 3.15
N TRP A 20 5.98 7.49 2.38
CA TRP A 20 5.12 6.31 2.36
C TRP A 20 5.93 5.01 2.47
N THR A 21 5.29 4.00 3.04
CA THR A 21 5.72 2.59 2.98
C THR A 21 4.52 1.75 2.60
N ALA A 22 4.74 0.55 2.08
CA ALA A 22 3.66 -0.39 1.83
C ALA A 22 4.07 -1.83 2.15
N ARG A 23 3.12 -2.61 2.64
CA ARG A 23 3.30 -4.03 2.93
C ARG A 23 2.23 -4.86 2.26
N PHE A 24 2.61 -6.00 1.69
CA PHE A 24 1.65 -6.94 1.14
C PHE A 24 0.68 -7.42 2.25
N ASP A 25 -0.62 -7.40 1.96
CA ASP A 25 -1.67 -7.92 2.85
C ASP A 25 -2.16 -9.28 2.36
N SER A 26 -2.66 -9.32 1.13
CA SER A 26 -3.31 -10.51 0.59
C SER A 26 -3.42 -10.46 -0.94
N PHE A 27 -3.65 -11.64 -1.52
CA PHE A 27 -3.89 -11.80 -2.95
C PHE A 27 -5.15 -12.64 -3.15
N ASN A 28 -6.14 -12.09 -3.83
CA ASN A 28 -7.35 -12.81 -4.18
C ASN A 28 -7.16 -13.46 -5.56
N GLN A 29 -6.79 -14.74 -5.54
CA GLN A 29 -6.56 -15.53 -6.75
C GLN A 29 -7.76 -15.63 -7.69
N ARG A 30 -8.99 -15.47 -7.18
CA ARG A 30 -10.20 -15.57 -8.00
C ARG A 30 -10.38 -14.37 -8.92
N THR A 31 -10.04 -13.19 -8.42
CA THR A 31 -10.18 -11.92 -9.14
C THR A 31 -8.86 -11.32 -9.58
N ASP A 32 -7.75 -11.97 -9.25
CA ASP A 32 -6.38 -11.51 -9.52
C ASP A 32 -6.07 -10.16 -8.86
N ASP A 33 -6.67 -9.93 -7.70
CA ASP A 33 -6.55 -8.68 -6.95
C ASP A 33 -5.43 -8.74 -5.93
N LEU A 34 -4.54 -7.75 -5.97
CA LEU A 34 -3.41 -7.63 -5.05
C LEU A 34 -3.67 -6.51 -4.04
N TYR A 35 -3.61 -6.83 -2.76
CA TYR A 35 -3.91 -5.90 -1.67
C TYR A 35 -2.66 -5.54 -0.87
N TYR A 36 -2.49 -4.24 -0.62
CA TYR A 36 -1.39 -3.69 0.16
C TYR A 36 -1.91 -2.79 1.28
N VAL A 37 -1.25 -2.83 2.44
CA VAL A 37 -1.39 -1.81 3.48
C VAL A 37 -0.39 -0.70 3.20
N VAL A 38 -0.88 0.49 2.86
CA VAL A 38 -0.09 1.72 2.72
C VAL A 38 -0.05 2.44 4.06
N SER A 39 1.14 2.87 4.49
CA SER A 39 1.33 3.76 5.63
C SER A 39 1.87 5.11 5.17
N ILE A 40 1.26 6.19 5.63
CA ILE A 40 1.75 7.55 5.43
C ILE A 40 2.47 7.98 6.70
N HIS A 41 3.67 8.51 6.51
CA HIS A 41 4.53 9.02 7.57
C HIS A 41 4.64 10.54 7.45
N GLU A 42 4.52 11.24 8.57
CA GLU A 42 4.84 12.67 8.72
C GLU A 42 5.87 12.79 9.85
N ASP A 43 6.98 13.49 9.59
CA ASP A 43 8.10 13.66 10.53
C ASP A 43 8.56 12.33 11.17
N GLY A 44 8.56 11.26 10.37
CA GLY A 44 8.97 9.91 10.78
C GLY A 44 7.94 9.14 11.61
N ARG A 45 6.71 9.63 11.76
CA ARG A 45 5.62 8.96 12.48
C ARG A 45 4.50 8.56 11.51
N VAL A 46 3.97 7.36 11.69
CA VAL A 46 2.79 6.92 10.92
C VAL A 46 1.56 7.72 11.36
N VAL A 47 1.00 8.52 10.45
CA VAL A 47 -0.21 9.33 10.68
C VAL A 47 -1.45 8.73 10.04
N ARG A 48 -1.27 7.81 9.08
CA ARG A 48 -2.39 7.13 8.42
C ARG A 48 -1.99 5.75 7.92
N ARG A 49 -2.92 4.81 7.99
CA ARG A 49 -2.87 3.51 7.31
C ARG A 49 -4.15 3.25 6.57
N PHE A 50 -4.06 2.68 5.38
CA PHE A 50 -5.21 2.24 4.61
C PHE A 50 -4.81 1.12 3.68
N VAL A 51 -5.78 0.30 3.31
CA VAL A 51 -5.59 -0.78 2.34
C VAL A 51 -5.85 -0.21 0.95
N VAL A 52 -5.12 -0.72 -0.03
CA VAL A 52 -5.36 -0.43 -1.44
C VAL A 52 -5.37 -1.73 -2.22
N ASN A 53 -6.15 -1.74 -3.30
CA ASN A 53 -6.08 -2.74 -4.35
C ASN A 53 -5.18 -2.20 -5.47
N VAL A 54 -4.25 -3.01 -5.94
CA VAL A 54 -3.40 -2.71 -7.10
C VAL A 54 -3.56 -3.84 -8.11
N TRP A 55 -3.57 -3.48 -9.38
CA TRP A 55 -3.57 -4.47 -10.45
C TRP A 55 -2.16 -4.95 -10.74
N PRO A 56 -1.94 -6.27 -10.89
CA PRO A 56 -0.61 -6.87 -10.93
C PRO A 56 0.23 -6.50 -12.16
N TRP A 57 -0.36 -5.83 -13.15
CA TRP A 57 0.27 -5.47 -14.43
C TRP A 57 0.80 -4.02 -14.47
N GLU A 58 0.57 -3.23 -13.43
CA GLU A 58 1.16 -1.89 -13.30
C GLU A 58 2.56 -1.96 -12.68
N ASP A 59 3.37 -0.92 -12.89
CA ASP A 59 4.55 -0.71 -12.04
C ASP A 59 4.06 -0.55 -10.59
N LEU A 60 4.22 -1.62 -9.81
CA LEU A 60 3.69 -1.74 -8.46
C LEU A 60 4.15 -0.59 -7.56
N ALA A 61 5.42 -0.19 -7.65
CA ALA A 61 5.97 0.90 -6.84
C ALA A 61 5.33 2.23 -7.22
N ALA A 62 5.20 2.51 -8.52
CA ALA A 62 4.57 3.72 -9.02
C ALA A 62 3.06 3.79 -8.67
N ALA A 63 2.36 2.66 -8.79
CA ALA A 63 0.94 2.54 -8.45
C ALA A 63 0.70 2.80 -6.95
N LEU A 64 1.48 2.16 -6.09
CA LEU A 64 1.40 2.35 -4.64
C LEU A 64 1.76 3.78 -4.24
N ARG A 65 2.81 4.36 -4.84
CA ARG A 65 3.18 5.77 -4.62
C ARG A 65 2.05 6.73 -5.00
N ARG A 66 1.38 6.49 -6.14
CA ARG A 66 0.24 7.31 -6.59
C ARG A 66 -0.92 7.25 -5.60
N LEU A 67 -1.26 6.06 -5.12
CA LEU A 67 -2.33 5.87 -4.15
C LEU A 67 -1.97 6.45 -2.78
N ALA A 68 -0.70 6.30 -2.36
CA ALA A 68 -0.16 6.93 -1.16
C ALA A 68 -0.26 8.46 -1.23
N ALA A 69 0.08 9.07 -2.37
CA ALA A 69 -0.04 10.51 -2.59
C ALA A 69 -1.49 11.00 -2.47
N GLY A 70 -2.46 10.21 -2.96
CA GLY A 70 -3.89 10.48 -2.80
C GLY A 70 -4.39 10.32 -1.36
N GLY A 71 -3.77 9.45 -0.58
CA GLY A 71 -4.04 9.29 0.86
C GLY A 71 -5.39 8.67 1.20
N VAL A 72 -6.02 7.98 0.25
CA VAL A 72 -7.33 7.33 0.38
C VAL A 72 -7.29 5.90 -0.18
N THR A 73 -8.11 5.01 0.40
CA THR A 73 -8.34 3.68 -0.17
C THR A 73 -9.02 3.77 -1.53
N ASN A 74 -8.73 2.83 -2.42
CA ASN A 74 -9.46 2.60 -3.67
C ASN A 74 -10.26 1.30 -3.65
N THR A 75 -10.41 0.68 -2.48
CA THR A 75 -11.11 -0.59 -2.30
C THR A 75 -12.00 -0.54 -1.06
N ASP A 76 -13.12 -1.25 -1.12
CA ASP A 76 -14.00 -1.51 0.03
C ASP A 76 -13.49 -2.68 0.89
N TYR A 77 -12.40 -3.33 0.48
CA TYR A 77 -11.79 -4.39 1.25
C TYR A 77 -11.16 -3.82 2.54
N PRO A 78 -11.59 -4.29 3.73
CA PRO A 78 -11.18 -3.68 5.00
C PRO A 78 -9.74 -4.01 5.42
N GLY A 79 -9.05 -4.94 4.73
CA GLY A 79 -7.76 -5.48 5.17
C GLY A 79 -7.91 -6.51 6.29
N TYR A 80 -6.92 -7.41 6.41
CA TYR A 80 -6.90 -8.38 7.52
C TYR A 80 -6.27 -7.81 8.80
N ASN A 81 -5.52 -6.70 8.73
CA ASN A 81 -4.73 -6.17 9.86
C ASN A 81 -4.64 -4.63 9.93
N LEU A 82 -5.76 -3.92 9.77
CA LEU A 82 -5.79 -2.47 10.09
C LEU A 82 -6.07 -2.19 11.58
N GLY A 83 -5.69 -3.10 12.48
CA GLY A 83 -5.97 -3.07 13.91
C GLY A 83 -5.91 -1.66 14.53
N SER A 84 -7.04 -1.31 15.15
CA SER A 84 -7.33 -0.18 16.06
C SER A 84 -6.25 0.12 17.08
#